data_AF-C3NJZ5-F1
#
_entry.id   AF-C3NJZ5-F1
#
_cell.length_a   1.000
_cell.length_b   1.000
_cell.length_c   1.000
_cell.angle_alpha   90.00
_cell.angle_beta   90.00
_cell.angle_gamma   90.00
#
_symmetry.space_group_name_H-M   'P 1'
#
loop_
_entity.id
_entity.type
_entity.pdbx_description
1 polymer ?
#
loop_
_entity_poly.entity_id
_entity_poly.type
_entity_poly.pdbx_seq_one_letter_code
_entity_poly.pdbx_strand_id
1 'polypeptide(L)'
;MESHENTHSQIMEYIKKNPDLQKAIELLRREGKVSRTALQFEFGWTEWKARKVYEALRYMCYKGLAFKEDESHETICRTYHGYVELISVGRGSDSDMVIDEDLSEEREEKMEEEEDWEEETEEEEEE
;
A
#
# COMPACT_ATOMS: atom_id res chain seq x y z
N MET A 1 -28.84 4.14 -10.09
CA MET A 1 -27.91 3.72 -9.02
C MET A 1 -27.60 2.26 -9.27
N GLU A 2 -26.54 1.98 -10.03
CA GLU A 2 -25.98 0.66 -10.31
C GLU A 2 -24.45 0.82 -10.30
N SER A 3 -23.85 1.03 -9.13
CA SER A 3 -22.44 1.43 -9.05
C SER A 3 -21.55 0.56 -8.17
N HIS A 4 -22.10 -0.46 -7.49
CA HIS A 4 -21.31 -1.31 -6.58
C HIS A 4 -21.19 -2.79 -7.03
N GLU A 5 -22.21 -3.37 -7.67
CA GLU A 5 -22.14 -4.77 -8.13
C GLU A 5 -21.12 -4.99 -9.26
N ASN A 6 -20.85 -3.94 -10.05
CA ASN A 6 -19.90 -3.99 -11.16
C ASN A 6 -18.44 -4.04 -10.67
N THR A 7 -18.10 -3.35 -9.57
CA THR A 7 -16.71 -3.21 -9.12
C THR A 7 -16.13 -4.52 -8.58
N HIS A 8 -16.91 -5.28 -7.80
CA HIS A 8 -16.44 -6.57 -7.27
C HIS A 8 -16.25 -7.61 -8.39
N SER A 9 -17.19 -7.66 -9.34
CA SER A 9 -17.10 -8.58 -10.48
C SER A 9 -15.87 -8.27 -11.35
N GLN A 10 -15.62 -6.99 -11.61
CA GLN A 10 -14.42 -6.51 -12.33
C GLN A 10 -13.12 -6.87 -11.61
N ILE A 11 -13.10 -6.74 -10.27
CA ILE A 11 -11.95 -7.10 -9.44
C ILE A 11 -11.61 -8.59 -9.61
N MET A 12 -12.62 -9.46 -9.49
CA MET A 12 -12.43 -10.90 -9.59
C MET A 12 -12.02 -11.33 -11.00
N GLU A 13 -12.58 -10.71 -12.04
CA GLU A 13 -12.19 -10.98 -13.42
C GLU A 13 -10.74 -10.53 -13.69
N TYR A 14 -10.33 -9.38 -13.16
CA TYR A 14 -8.96 -8.89 -13.27
C TYR A 14 -7.97 -9.83 -12.59
N ILE A 15 -8.28 -10.33 -11.38
CA ILE A 15 -7.46 -11.33 -10.69
C ILE A 15 -7.34 -12.60 -11.52
N LYS A 16 -8.44 -13.10 -12.09
CA LYS A 16 -8.44 -14.32 -12.93
C LYS A 16 -7.55 -14.20 -14.17
N LYS A 17 -7.42 -13.01 -14.74
CA LYS A 17 -6.58 -12.77 -15.93
C LYS A 17 -5.09 -12.63 -15.61
N ASN A 18 -4.72 -12.48 -14.34
CA ASN A 18 -3.34 -12.19 -13.91
C ASN A 18 -2.80 -13.29 -12.97
N PRO A 19 -2.10 -14.32 -13.50
CA PRO A 19 -1.62 -15.43 -12.68
C PRO A 19 -0.56 -15.03 -11.65
N ASP A 20 0.28 -14.04 -11.96
CA ASP A 20 1.26 -13.52 -10.98
C ASP A 20 0.58 -12.78 -9.83
N LEU A 21 -0.53 -12.09 -10.09
CA LEU A 21 -1.32 -11.44 -9.05
C LEU A 21 -2.02 -12.47 -8.16
N GLN A 22 -2.50 -13.58 -8.73
CA GLN A 22 -3.05 -14.69 -7.95
C GLN A 22 -2.01 -15.25 -6.98
N LYS A 23 -0.77 -15.49 -7.44
CA LYS A 23 0.33 -15.93 -6.56
C LYS A 23 0.62 -14.95 -5.44
N ALA A 24 0.60 -13.65 -5.73
CA ALA A 24 0.79 -12.62 -4.72
C ALA A 24 -0.35 -12.58 -3.68
N ILE A 25 -1.59 -12.79 -4.12
CA ILE A 25 -2.76 -12.91 -3.24
C ILE A 25 -2.66 -14.18 -2.38
N GLU A 26 -2.24 -15.31 -2.94
CA GLU A 26 -2.02 -16.54 -2.19
C GLU A 26 -0.94 -16.36 -1.12
N LEU A 27 0.17 -15.69 -1.45
CA LEU A 27 1.20 -15.34 -0.49
C LEU A 27 0.63 -14.44 0.62
N LEU A 28 -0.19 -13.46 0.26
CA LEU A 28 -0.85 -12.58 1.23
C LEU A 28 -1.79 -13.33 2.17
N ARG A 29 -2.52 -14.34 1.67
CA ARG A 29 -3.36 -15.20 2.51
C ARG A 29 -2.56 -16.12 3.42
N ARG A 30 -1.36 -16.54 3.00
CA ARG A 30 -0.49 -17.43 3.79
C ARG A 30 0.27 -16.68 4.89
N GLU A 31 0.84 -15.53 4.55
CA GLU A 31 1.73 -14.77 5.44
C GLU A 31 1.01 -13.65 6.20
N GLY A 32 -0.21 -13.28 5.79
CA GLY A 32 -0.95 -12.14 6.32
C GLY A 32 -0.41 -10.77 5.89
N LYS A 33 0.87 -10.68 5.52
CA LYS A 33 1.54 -9.43 5.12
C LYS A 33 2.49 -9.64 3.95
N VAL A 34 2.44 -8.76 2.96
CA VAL A 34 3.27 -8.84 1.75
C VAL A 34 3.87 -7.49 1.40
N SER A 35 5.18 -7.48 1.20
CA SER A 35 5.93 -6.34 0.65
C SER A 35 6.44 -6.65 -0.76
N ARG A 36 6.87 -5.60 -1.49
CA ARG A 36 7.56 -5.77 -2.78
C ARG A 36 8.75 -6.72 -2.68
N THR A 37 9.54 -6.57 -1.61
CA THR A 37 10.74 -7.38 -1.36
C THR A 37 10.37 -8.84 -1.08
N ALA A 38 9.28 -9.09 -0.35
CA ALA A 38 8.78 -10.45 -0.12
C ALA A 38 8.45 -11.16 -1.43
N LEU A 39 7.78 -10.48 -2.37
CA LEU A 39 7.46 -11.04 -3.69
C LEU A 39 8.71 -11.35 -4.53
N GLN A 40 9.73 -10.51 -4.44
CA GLN A 40 11.01 -10.74 -5.12
C GLN A 40 11.69 -12.02 -4.62
N PHE A 41 11.80 -12.19 -3.30
CA PHE A 41 12.48 -13.34 -2.71
C PHE A 41 11.68 -14.64 -2.84
N GLU A 42 10.38 -14.62 -2.54
CA GLU A 42 9.53 -15.81 -2.57
C GLU A 42 9.48 -16.44 -3.96
N PHE A 43 9.34 -15.62 -5.01
CA PHE A 43 9.13 -16.09 -6.37
C PHE A 43 10.34 -15.93 -7.30
N GLY A 44 11.48 -15.44 -6.77
CA GLY A 44 12.67 -15.15 -7.57
C GLY A 44 12.42 -14.15 -8.70
N TRP A 45 11.50 -13.21 -8.50
CA TRP A 45 11.13 -12.24 -9.53
C TRP A 45 12.16 -11.13 -9.66
N THR A 46 12.26 -10.54 -10.86
CA THR A 46 13.01 -9.30 -11.03
C THR A 46 12.35 -8.17 -10.24
N GLU A 47 13.13 -7.17 -9.84
CA GLU A 47 12.62 -6.00 -9.11
C GLU A 47 11.44 -5.34 -9.84
N TRP A 48 11.55 -5.19 -11.17
CA TRP A 48 10.51 -4.62 -12.01
C TRP A 48 9.22 -5.44 -12.00
N LYS A 49 9.32 -6.78 -12.08
CA LYS A 49 8.15 -7.65 -12.04
C LYS A 49 7.50 -7.61 -10.66
N ALA A 50 8.29 -7.72 -9.59
CA ALA A 50 7.80 -7.63 -8.22
C ALA A 50 7.11 -6.28 -7.95
N ARG A 51 7.69 -5.17 -8.42
CA ARG A 51 7.08 -3.83 -8.33
C ARG A 51 5.73 -3.78 -9.03
N LYS A 52 5.64 -4.25 -10.27
CA LYS A 52 4.39 -4.22 -11.05
C LYS A 52 3.28 -5.03 -10.38
N VAL A 53 3.60 -6.25 -9.92
CA VAL A 53 2.62 -7.12 -9.25
C VAL A 53 2.23 -6.55 -7.89
N TYR A 54 3.18 -5.99 -7.14
CA TYR A 54 2.92 -5.32 -5.86
C TYR A 54 1.97 -4.13 -6.03
N GLU A 55 2.19 -3.26 -7.02
CA GLU A 55 1.28 -2.13 -7.29
C GLU A 55 -0.12 -2.60 -7.70
N ALA A 56 -0.22 -3.68 -8.48
CA ALA A 56 -1.51 -4.28 -8.81
C ALA A 56 -2.21 -4.80 -7.53
N LEU A 57 -1.50 -5.55 -6.68
CA LEU A 57 -2.03 -6.03 -5.41
C LEU A 57 -2.48 -4.88 -4.50
N ARG A 58 -1.65 -3.84 -4.38
CA ARG A 58 -1.96 -2.63 -3.61
C ARG A 58 -3.22 -1.93 -4.13
N TYR A 59 -3.35 -1.81 -5.45
CA TYR A 59 -4.57 -1.26 -6.05
C TYR A 59 -5.81 -2.11 -5.73
N MET A 60 -5.71 -3.44 -5.78
CA MET A 60 -6.82 -4.32 -5.41
C MET A 60 -7.23 -4.13 -3.95
N CYS A 61 -6.25 -4.05 -3.05
CA CYS A 61 -6.49 -3.79 -1.63
C CYS A 61 -7.14 -2.42 -1.41
N TYR A 62 -6.67 -1.37 -2.10
CA TYR A 62 -7.30 -0.04 -2.07
C TYR A 62 -8.76 -0.07 -2.57
N LYS A 63 -9.08 -0.95 -3.52
CA LYS A 63 -10.45 -1.14 -4.02
C LYS A 63 -11.34 -2.00 -3.11
N GLY A 64 -10.84 -2.47 -1.97
CA GLY A 64 -11.61 -3.26 -1.02
C GLY A 64 -11.54 -4.76 -1.27
N LEU A 65 -10.36 -5.29 -1.59
CA LEU A 65 -10.14 -6.74 -1.64
C LEU A 65 -10.37 -7.34 -0.24
N ALA A 66 -11.36 -8.21 -0.13
CA ALA A 66 -11.69 -8.91 1.10
C ALA A 66 -11.88 -10.42 0.83
N PHE A 67 -11.64 -11.23 1.86
CA PHE A 67 -11.79 -12.67 1.83
C PHE A 67 -12.72 -13.07 2.97
N LYS A 68 -13.86 -13.65 2.61
CA LYS A 68 -14.75 -14.26 3.59
C LYS A 68 -14.15 -15.58 4.05
N GLU A 69 -13.87 -15.71 5.35
CA GLU A 69 -13.36 -16.95 5.94
C GLU A 69 -14.51 -17.80 6.45
N ASP A 70 -15.41 -17.20 7.25
CA ASP A 70 -16.61 -17.83 7.79
C ASP A 70 -17.81 -16.85 7.80
N GLU A 71 -18.97 -17.25 8.34
CA GLU A 71 -20.16 -16.37 8.42
C GLU A 71 -19.95 -15.14 9.31
N SER A 72 -19.03 -15.23 10.27
CA SER A 72 -18.76 -14.20 11.28
C SER A 72 -17.40 -13.51 11.12
N HIS A 73 -16.51 -14.03 10.27
CA HIS A 73 -15.13 -13.53 10.12
C HIS A 73 -14.81 -13.26 8.65
N GLU A 74 -14.30 -12.05 8.41
CA GLU A 74 -13.81 -11.61 7.11
C GLU A 74 -12.42 -11.01 7.30
N THR A 75 -11.50 -11.32 6.38
CA THR A 75 -10.20 -10.65 6.31
C THR A 75 -10.20 -9.61 5.21
N ILE A 76 -9.90 -8.37 5.57
CA ILE A 76 -9.86 -7.23 4.65
C ILE A 76 -8.40 -6.89 4.37
N CYS A 77 -8.06 -6.69 3.10
CA CYS A 77 -6.74 -6.19 2.75
C CYS A 77 -6.64 -4.68 2.96
N ARG A 78 -5.64 -4.24 3.74
CA ARG A 78 -5.24 -2.84 3.88
C ARG A 78 -3.86 -2.59 3.28
N THR A 79 -3.66 -1.36 2.85
CA THR A 79 -2.40 -0.89 2.27
C THR A 79 -1.71 0.06 3.22
N TYR A 80 -0.42 -0.17 3.46
CA TYR A 80 0.45 0.67 4.29
C TYR A 80 1.64 1.15 3.47
N HIS A 81 2.47 2.02 4.07
CA HIS A 81 3.72 2.41 3.44
C HIS A 81 4.68 1.21 3.36
N GLY A 82 4.94 0.73 2.13
CA GLY A 82 5.89 -0.35 1.85
C GLY A 82 5.35 -1.78 1.93
N TYR A 83 4.11 -2.00 2.39
CA TYR A 83 3.48 -3.32 2.40
C TYR A 83 1.94 -3.28 2.34
N VAL A 84 1.35 -4.44 2.12
CA VAL A 84 -0.09 -4.71 2.28
C VAL A 84 -0.29 -5.81 3.30
N GLU A 85 -1.41 -5.78 4.01
CA GLU A 85 -1.68 -6.67 5.13
C GLU A 85 -3.16 -7.04 5.21
N LEU A 86 -3.46 -8.28 5.61
CA LEU A 86 -4.81 -8.75 5.91
C LEU A 86 -5.13 -8.50 7.37
N ILE A 87 -6.28 -7.88 7.61
CA ILE A 87 -6.79 -7.62 8.95
C ILE A 87 -8.11 -8.36 9.10
N SER A 88 -8.21 -9.17 10.14
CA SER A 88 -9.45 -9.85 10.49
C SER A 88 -10.43 -8.86 11.12
N VAL A 89 -11.66 -8.84 10.60
CA VAL A 89 -12.80 -8.16 11.20
C VAL A 89 -13.87 -9.19 11.54
N GLY A 90 -14.24 -9.25 12.81
CA GLY A 90 -15.35 -10.06 13.30
C GLY A 90 -16.67 -9.26 13.27
N ARG A 91 -17.74 -9.84 12.74
CA ARG A 91 -19.11 -9.33 12.96
C ARG A 91 -19.60 -9.83 14.31
N GLY A 92 -19.34 -9.08 15.39
CA GLY A 92 -19.90 -9.47 16.70
C GLY A 92 -19.34 -8.85 17.96
N SER A 93 -18.39 -7.92 17.89
CA SER A 93 -17.96 -7.17 19.07
C SER A 93 -17.71 -5.73 18.69
N ASP A 94 -18.46 -4.83 19.31
CA ASP A 94 -18.13 -3.43 19.55
C ASP A 94 -16.81 -3.33 20.33
N SER A 95 -15.71 -3.80 19.75
CA SER A 95 -14.37 -3.69 20.30
C SER A 95 -13.55 -2.91 19.30
N ASP A 96 -13.51 -1.61 19.56
CA ASP A 96 -12.31 -0.80 19.42
C ASP A 96 -11.58 -0.95 18.08
N MET A 97 -12.08 -0.22 17.08
CA MET A 97 -11.13 0.52 16.26
C MET A 97 -10.48 1.58 17.19
N VAL A 98 -9.52 1.16 18.02
CA VAL A 98 -8.52 2.09 18.55
C VAL A 98 -7.74 2.52 17.31
N ILE A 99 -8.21 3.60 16.70
CA ILE A 99 -7.33 4.46 15.95
C ILE A 99 -6.38 4.97 17.03
N ASP A 100 -5.13 4.51 17.03
CA ASP A 100 -4.08 5.18 17.80
C ASP A 100 -4.01 6.62 17.25
N GLU A 101 -4.74 7.51 17.92
CA GLU A 101 -4.81 8.94 17.66
C GLU A 101 -3.52 9.66 18.14
N ASP A 102 -2.52 8.88 18.62
CA ASP A 102 -1.22 9.32 19.13
C ASP A 102 -0.10 9.40 18.07
N LEU A 103 -0.41 9.35 16.76
CA LEU A 103 0.55 9.69 15.69
C LEU A 103 0.17 10.96 14.91
N SER A 104 -0.55 11.88 15.57
CA SER A 104 -0.77 13.24 15.07
C SER A 104 0.23 14.28 15.59
N GLU A 105 1.30 13.85 16.29
CA GLU A 105 2.38 14.74 16.71
C GLU A 105 3.20 15.26 15.50
N GLU A 106 2.84 16.48 15.11
CA GLU A 106 3.70 17.57 14.64
C GLU A 106 5.04 17.19 14.00
N ARG A 107 5.08 17.23 12.67
CA ARG A 107 6.31 17.58 11.96
C ARG A 107 6.04 18.74 11.02
N GLU A 108 6.13 19.96 11.57
CA GLU A 108 6.51 21.12 10.78
C GLU A 108 7.88 20.82 10.15
N GLU A 109 7.89 20.36 8.90
CA GLU A 109 9.08 20.42 8.08
C GLU A 109 9.32 21.90 7.74
N LYS A 110 10.21 22.55 8.51
CA LYS A 110 10.90 23.76 8.08
C LYS A 110 11.48 23.49 6.69
N MET A 111 10.88 24.08 5.67
CA MET A 111 11.45 24.16 4.33
C MET A 111 12.56 25.20 4.42
N GLU A 112 13.81 24.74 4.52
CA GLU A 112 14.98 25.58 4.30
C GLU A 112 14.94 26.04 2.84
N GLU A 113 14.79 27.34 2.63
CA GLU A 113 15.03 27.99 1.34
C GLU A 113 16.51 27.78 0.97
N GLU A 114 16.76 26.91 -0.01
CA GLU A 114 18.01 26.92 -0.76
C GLU A 114 18.02 28.18 -1.64
N GLU A 115 18.48 29.31 -1.10
CA GLU A 115 18.95 30.44 -1.92
C GLU A 115 20.38 30.15 -2.39
N ASP A 116 20.41 29.63 -3.62
CA ASP A 116 21.21 30.14 -4.74
C ASP A 116 22.67 30.50 -4.45
N TRP A 117 23.54 29.58 -4.86
CA TRP A 117 24.96 29.82 -5.05
C TRP A 117 25.18 30.75 -6.25
N GLU A 118 25.40 32.04 -6.00
CA GLU A 118 26.16 32.90 -6.93
C GLU A 118 27.39 33.46 -6.21
N GLU A 119 28.49 32.75 -6.42
CA GLU A 119 29.86 33.18 -6.21
C GLU A 119 30.24 34.11 -7.36
N GLU A 120 30.52 35.39 -7.09
CA GLU A 120 31.56 36.18 -7.77
C GLU A 120 31.73 37.54 -7.06
N THR A 121 32.74 37.61 -6.19
CA THR A 121 33.34 38.84 -5.70
C THR A 121 34.49 39.24 -6.62
N GLU A 122 34.38 40.36 -7.32
CA GLU A 122 35.54 41.13 -7.84
C GLU A 122 35.25 42.64 -7.77
N GLU A 123 36.35 43.39 -7.75
CA GLU A 123 36.53 44.86 -7.84
C GLU A 123 36.38 45.65 -6.53
N GLU A 124 37.48 45.86 -5.78
CA GLU A 124 38.63 46.77 -5.98
C GLU A 124 38.49 48.04 -5.12
N GLU A 125 39.45 48.20 -4.20
CA GLU A 125 39.67 49.41 -3.41
C GLU A 125 40.17 50.56 -4.29
N GLU A 126 39.74 51.78 -3.97
CA GLU A 126 40.56 52.99 -3.71
C GLU A 126 39.94 54.28 -4.30
N GLU A 127 39.45 55.14 -3.40
CA GLU A 127 39.76 56.58 -3.38
C GLU A 127 39.84 57.07 -1.92
#